data_AF-A0A4S4CE08-F1
#
_entry.id   AF-A0A4S4CE08-F1
#
_cell.length_a   1.000
_cell.length_b   1.000
_cell.length_c   1.000
_cell.angle_alpha   90.00
_cell.angle_beta   90.00
_cell.angle_gamma   90.00
#
_symmetry.space_group_name_H-M   'P 1'
#
loop_
_entity.id
_entity.type
_entity.pdbx_description
1 polymer ?
#
loop_
_entity_poly.entity_id
_entity_poly.type
_entity_poly.pdbx_seq_one_letter_code
_entity_poly.pdbx_strand_id
1 'polypeptide(L)'
;MPDEEFVSRIEALAAERPDGDAAALFERACAQDSTGHADRAVPLYRAALAAGLTGIRRRRAVIQLSSSLRNIGGAQESLRLLSAEREHPSDELDDAVAAFLALTLADLGREREALSLALSALAPHLPRYQRSVGNYGSSLTG
;
A
#
# COMPACT_ATOMS: atom_id res chain seq x y z
N MET A 1 11.84 20.15 -9.15
CA MET A 1 10.56 20.58 -9.72
C MET A 1 9.59 20.71 -8.55
N PRO A 2 8.86 21.82 -8.40
CA PRO A 2 7.82 21.97 -7.37
C PRO A 2 6.71 20.92 -7.52
N ASP A 3 6.09 20.55 -6.41
CA ASP A 3 5.05 19.51 -6.35
C ASP A 3 3.85 19.80 -7.27
N GLU A 4 3.41 21.07 -7.33
CA GLU A 4 2.31 21.48 -8.21
C GLU A 4 2.67 21.33 -9.69
N GLU A 5 3.93 21.65 -10.07
CA GLU A 5 4.41 21.47 -11.43
C GLU A 5 4.50 19.98 -11.79
N PHE A 6 4.92 19.14 -10.84
CA PHE A 6 4.91 17.68 -11.02
C PHE A 6 3.49 17.16 -11.29
N VAL A 7 2.54 17.49 -10.41
CA VAL A 7 1.14 17.04 -10.52
C VAL A 7 0.53 17.52 -11.84
N SER A 8 0.73 18.79 -12.21
CA SER A 8 0.20 19.33 -13.46
C SER A 8 0.73 18.60 -14.70
N ARG A 9 2.00 18.16 -14.69
CA ARG A 9 2.58 17.41 -15.81
C ARG A 9 2.01 15.99 -15.89
N ILE A 10 1.77 15.33 -14.77
CA ILE A 10 1.13 14.02 -14.75
C ILE A 10 -0.33 14.12 -15.22
N GLU A 11 -1.07 15.14 -14.79
CA GLU A 11 -2.44 15.39 -15.26
C GLU A 11 -2.47 15.60 -16.78
N ALA A 12 -1.52 16.38 -17.34
CA ALA A 12 -1.43 16.59 -18.79
C ALA A 12 -1.17 15.29 -19.57
N LEU A 13 -0.24 14.44 -19.10
CA LEU A 13 0.04 13.15 -19.72
C LEU A 13 -1.14 12.18 -19.60
N ALA A 14 -1.83 12.19 -18.47
CA ALA A 14 -3.01 11.36 -18.27
C ALA A 14 -4.17 11.78 -19.18
N ALA A 15 -4.30 13.07 -19.48
CA ALA A 15 -5.32 13.60 -20.41
C ALA A 15 -5.11 13.19 -21.88
N GLU A 16 -3.92 12.67 -22.24
CA GLU A 16 -3.68 12.07 -23.56
C GLU A 16 -4.33 10.68 -23.70
N ARG A 17 -4.82 10.09 -22.60
CA ARG A 17 -5.48 8.79 -22.56
C ARG A 17 -7.00 8.95 -22.55
N PRO A 18 -7.76 7.92 -23.00
CA PRO A 18 -9.21 7.93 -22.87
C PRO A 18 -9.66 8.14 -21.43
N ASP A 19 -10.80 8.82 -21.27
CA ASP A 19 -11.43 8.95 -19.97
C ASP A 19 -11.67 7.56 -19.35
N GLY A 20 -11.28 7.41 -18.09
CA GLY A 20 -11.41 6.15 -17.37
C GLY A 20 -10.30 5.13 -17.64
N ASP A 21 -9.23 5.48 -18.38
CA ASP A 21 -8.06 4.62 -18.51
C ASP A 21 -7.47 4.29 -17.13
N ALA A 22 -7.45 3.00 -16.78
CA ALA A 22 -7.07 2.53 -15.46
C ALA A 22 -5.62 2.90 -15.09
N ALA A 23 -4.70 2.88 -16.07
CA ALA A 23 -3.31 3.24 -15.82
C ALA A 23 -3.16 4.74 -15.64
N ALA A 24 -3.84 5.56 -16.44
CA ALA A 24 -3.85 7.01 -16.29
C ALA A 24 -4.39 7.43 -14.91
N LEU A 25 -5.50 6.82 -14.47
CA LEU A 25 -6.07 7.04 -13.13
C LEU A 25 -5.07 6.66 -12.02
N PHE A 26 -4.37 5.53 -12.17
CA PHE A 26 -3.35 5.09 -11.22
C PHE A 26 -2.16 6.06 -11.13
N GLU A 27 -1.61 6.52 -12.26
CA GLU A 27 -0.47 7.44 -12.24
C GLU A 27 -0.88 8.81 -11.66
N ARG A 28 -2.10 9.29 -11.94
CA ARG A 28 -2.66 10.50 -11.29
C ARG A 28 -2.77 10.33 -9.78
N ALA A 29 -3.26 9.17 -9.32
CA ALA A 29 -3.32 8.87 -7.89
C ALA A 29 -1.92 8.91 -7.25
N CYS A 30 -0.91 8.33 -7.92
CA CYS A 30 0.48 8.37 -7.48
C CYS A 30 1.08 9.78 -7.45
N ALA A 31 0.63 10.68 -8.32
CA ALA A 31 1.10 12.07 -8.26
C ALA A 31 0.53 12.81 -7.04
N GLN A 32 -0.75 12.58 -6.73
CA GLN A 32 -1.42 13.18 -5.59
C GLN A 32 -0.87 12.64 -4.26
N ASP A 33 -0.71 11.31 -4.11
CA ASP A 33 -0.26 10.71 -2.86
C ASP A 33 1.19 11.12 -2.50
N SER A 34 2.08 11.13 -3.50
CA SER A 34 3.50 11.46 -3.36
C SER A 34 3.74 12.93 -3.04
N THR A 35 2.73 13.78 -3.26
CA THR A 35 2.74 15.22 -2.92
C THR A 35 1.85 15.54 -1.72
N GLY A 36 1.45 14.53 -0.93
CA GLY A 36 0.72 14.71 0.33
C GLY A 36 -0.79 14.89 0.22
N HIS A 37 -1.38 14.74 -0.97
CA HIS A 37 -2.82 14.92 -1.22
C HIS A 37 -3.57 13.58 -1.18
N ALA A 38 -3.52 12.90 -0.04
CA ALA A 38 -4.15 11.58 0.14
C ALA A 38 -5.68 11.60 -0.12
N ASP A 39 -6.36 12.69 0.24
CA ASP A 39 -7.78 12.93 0.00
C ASP A 39 -8.13 12.91 -1.50
N ARG A 40 -7.22 13.40 -2.36
CA ARG A 40 -7.35 13.38 -3.82
C ARG A 40 -6.89 12.06 -4.44
N ALA A 41 -5.90 11.41 -3.86
CA ALA A 41 -5.37 10.14 -4.35
C ALA A 41 -6.34 8.97 -4.18
N VAL A 42 -7.00 8.88 -3.01
CA VAL A 42 -7.94 7.77 -2.68
C VAL A 42 -9.03 7.55 -3.73
N PRO A 43 -9.80 8.55 -4.18
CA PRO A 43 -10.82 8.33 -5.20
C PRO A 43 -10.22 7.90 -6.54
N LEU A 44 -9.03 8.36 -6.90
CA LEU A 44 -8.34 7.97 -8.14
C LEU A 44 -7.87 6.52 -8.10
N TYR A 45 -7.28 6.06 -6.98
CA TYR A 45 -6.93 4.65 -6.82
C TYR A 45 -8.14 3.73 -6.91
N ARG A 46 -9.25 4.10 -6.27
CA ARG A 46 -10.51 3.34 -6.37
C ARG A 46 -11.02 3.28 -7.81
N ALA A 47 -10.99 4.41 -8.51
CA ALA A 47 -11.41 4.48 -9.91
C ALA A 47 -10.51 3.59 -10.80
N ALA A 48 -9.18 3.63 -10.60
CA ALA A 48 -8.25 2.78 -11.33
C ALA A 48 -8.53 1.29 -11.12
N LEU A 49 -8.73 0.87 -9.87
CA LEU A 49 -9.08 -0.51 -9.53
C LEU A 49 -10.44 -0.93 -10.13
N ALA A 50 -11.45 -0.06 -10.06
CA ALA A 50 -12.77 -0.30 -10.65
C ALA A 50 -12.74 -0.36 -12.18
N ALA A 51 -11.86 0.41 -12.82
CA ALA A 51 -11.61 0.39 -14.26
C ALA A 51 -10.82 -0.85 -14.73
N GLY A 52 -10.50 -1.77 -13.81
CA GLY A 52 -9.85 -3.03 -14.15
C GLY A 52 -8.33 -2.94 -14.26
N LEU A 53 -7.67 -2.10 -13.46
CA LEU A 53 -6.21 -2.12 -13.34
C LEU A 53 -5.73 -3.55 -13.01
N THR A 54 -4.68 -4.02 -13.69
CA THR A 54 -4.18 -5.40 -13.56
C THR A 54 -2.68 -5.46 -13.24
N GLY A 55 -2.20 -6.68 -12.99
CA GLY A 55 -0.78 -6.98 -12.76
C GLY A 55 -0.19 -6.24 -11.57
N ILE A 56 1.11 -5.95 -11.66
CA ILE A 56 1.86 -5.31 -10.58
C ILE A 56 1.30 -3.91 -10.21
N ARG A 57 0.75 -3.18 -11.19
CA ARG A 57 0.12 -1.87 -10.94
C ARG A 57 -1.11 -1.99 -10.04
N ARG A 58 -1.91 -3.04 -10.20
CA ARG A 58 -3.07 -3.29 -9.31
C ARG A 58 -2.62 -3.53 -7.87
N ARG A 59 -1.62 -4.37 -7.65
CA ARG A 59 -1.08 -4.62 -6.30
C ARG A 59 -0.50 -3.35 -5.68
N ARG A 60 0.27 -2.58 -6.45
CA ARG A 60 0.75 -1.25 -6.04
C ARG A 60 -0.40 -0.30 -5.67
N ALA A 61 -1.45 -0.23 -6.48
CA ALA A 61 -2.61 0.61 -6.21
C ALA A 61 -3.30 0.24 -4.90
N VAL A 62 -3.43 -1.05 -4.57
CA VAL A 62 -4.00 -1.49 -3.28
C VAL A 62 -3.11 -1.06 -2.12
N ILE A 63 -1.79 -1.24 -2.23
CA ILE A 63 -0.83 -0.84 -1.19
C ILE A 63 -0.87 0.68 -0.97
N GLN A 64 -0.80 1.47 -2.05
CA GLN A 64 -0.78 2.94 -1.98
C GLN A 64 -2.13 3.52 -1.52
N LEU A 65 -3.24 2.94 -1.97
CA LEU A 65 -4.57 3.26 -1.46
C LEU A 65 -4.65 3.01 0.05
N SER A 66 -4.16 1.86 0.52
CA SER A 66 -4.18 1.49 1.94
C SER A 66 -3.33 2.46 2.77
N SER A 67 -2.12 2.80 2.28
CA SER A 67 -1.28 3.84 2.88
C SER A 67 -1.98 5.21 2.96
N SER A 68 -2.62 5.65 1.87
CA SER A 68 -3.35 6.91 1.82
C SER A 68 -4.56 6.92 2.76
N LEU A 69 -5.28 5.79 2.86
CA LEU A 69 -6.42 5.64 3.78
C LEU A 69 -6.01 5.83 5.23
N ARG A 70 -4.86 5.27 5.64
CA ARG A 70 -4.33 5.47 7.01
C ARG A 70 -4.18 6.95 7.35
N ASN A 71 -3.65 7.76 6.42
CA ASN A 71 -3.43 9.19 6.62
C ASN A 71 -4.73 10.01 6.78
N ILE A 72 -5.87 9.48 6.33
CA ILE A 72 -7.17 10.16 6.40
C ILE A 72 -8.16 9.47 7.36
N GLY A 73 -7.67 8.62 8.27
CA GLY A 73 -8.49 7.95 9.28
C GLY A 73 -9.21 6.66 8.82
N GLY A 74 -8.88 6.16 7.63
CA GLY A 74 -9.44 4.95 7.02
C GLY A 74 -8.73 3.64 7.38
N ALA A 75 -8.08 3.54 8.54
CA ALA A 75 -7.23 2.39 8.89
C ALA A 75 -7.98 1.03 8.89
N GLN A 76 -9.27 1.00 9.27
CA GLN A 76 -10.07 -0.23 9.19
C GLN A 76 -10.27 -0.73 7.76
N GLU A 77 -10.39 0.19 6.80
CA GLU A 77 -10.48 -0.20 5.39
C GLU A 77 -9.12 -0.63 4.84
N SER A 78 -8.06 0.09 5.19
CA SER A 78 -6.67 -0.32 4.90
C SER A 78 -6.43 -1.77 5.35
N LEU A 79 -6.90 -2.13 6.56
CA LEU A 79 -6.74 -3.48 7.10
C LEU A 79 -7.43 -4.52 6.22
N ARG A 80 -8.67 -4.27 5.81
CA ARG A 80 -9.43 -5.19 4.95
C ARG A 80 -8.75 -5.37 3.59
N LEU A 81 -8.30 -4.27 2.98
CA LEU A 81 -7.64 -4.28 1.67
C LEU A 81 -6.33 -5.07 1.71
N LEU A 82 -5.43 -4.75 2.65
CA LEU A 82 -4.14 -5.42 2.77
C LEU A 82 -4.25 -6.88 3.22
N SER A 83 -5.24 -7.20 4.08
CA SER A 83 -5.51 -8.59 4.46
C SER A 83 -5.99 -9.41 3.27
N ALA A 84 -6.85 -8.85 2.41
CA ALA A 84 -7.24 -9.52 1.17
C ALA A 84 -6.08 -9.62 0.17
N GLU A 85 -5.26 -8.57 0.05
CA GLU A 85 -4.11 -8.57 -0.86
C GLU A 85 -3.06 -9.62 -0.48
N ARG A 86 -2.92 -9.93 0.81
CA ARG A 86 -2.03 -10.99 1.32
C ARG A 86 -2.44 -12.40 0.86
N GLU A 87 -3.71 -12.63 0.53
CA GLU A 87 -4.20 -13.93 0.05
C GLU A 87 -3.98 -14.12 -1.47
N HIS A 88 -3.53 -13.08 -2.18
CA HIS A 88 -3.14 -13.21 -3.58
C HIS A 88 -1.79 -13.94 -3.72
N PRO A 89 -1.49 -14.51 -4.91
CA PRO A 89 -0.20 -15.16 -5.16
C PRO A 89 1.00 -14.30 -4.77
N SER A 90 2.00 -14.94 -4.16
CA SER A 90 3.26 -14.31 -3.75
C SER A 90 3.98 -13.67 -4.93
N ASP A 91 4.49 -12.45 -4.73
CA ASP A 91 5.37 -11.76 -5.66
C ASP A 91 6.37 -10.84 -4.93
N GLU A 92 7.10 -10.01 -5.70
CA GLU A 92 8.12 -9.09 -5.18
C GLU A 92 7.60 -8.03 -4.19
N LEU A 93 6.28 -7.88 -4.01
CA LEU A 93 5.66 -6.91 -3.11
C LEU A 93 5.13 -7.51 -1.81
N ASP A 94 5.38 -8.80 -1.52
CA ASP A 94 4.92 -9.44 -0.27
C ASP A 94 5.41 -8.69 0.99
N ASP A 95 6.68 -8.28 1.02
CA ASP A 95 7.24 -7.52 2.14
C ASP A 95 6.59 -6.14 2.27
N ALA A 96 6.22 -5.51 1.14
CA ALA A 96 5.51 -4.23 1.15
C ALA A 96 4.10 -4.39 1.72
N VAL A 97 3.37 -5.44 1.32
CA VAL A 97 2.05 -5.76 1.90
C VAL A 97 2.18 -5.99 3.41
N ALA A 98 3.16 -6.77 3.86
CA ALA A 98 3.39 -7.04 5.28
C ALA A 98 3.73 -5.75 6.07
N ALA A 99 4.59 -4.89 5.52
CA ALA A 99 4.98 -3.63 6.15
C ALA A 99 3.77 -2.68 6.32
N PHE A 100 3.00 -2.45 5.25
CA PHE A 100 1.82 -1.57 5.34
C PHE A 100 0.70 -2.17 6.18
N LEU A 101 0.58 -3.51 6.23
CA LEU A 101 -0.37 -4.17 7.12
C LEU A 101 0.04 -4.01 8.59
N ALA A 102 1.32 -4.15 8.91
CA ALA A 102 1.83 -3.90 10.26
C ALA A 102 1.59 -2.43 10.69
N LEU A 103 1.86 -1.47 9.81
CA LEU A 103 1.58 -0.07 10.07
C LEU A 103 0.07 0.19 10.27
N THR A 104 -0.79 -0.47 9.49
CA THR A 104 -2.25 -0.40 9.66
C THR A 104 -2.69 -0.97 11.02
N LEU A 105 -2.11 -2.10 11.43
CA LEU A 105 -2.40 -2.71 12.74
C LEU A 105 -1.99 -1.77 13.88
N ALA A 106 -0.85 -1.09 13.77
CA ALA A 106 -0.42 -0.10 14.75
C ALA A 106 -1.41 1.08 14.86
N ASP A 107 -1.90 1.63 13.75
CA ASP A 107 -2.93 2.69 13.78
C ASP A 107 -4.24 2.25 14.45
N LEU A 108 -4.49 0.94 14.50
CA LEU A 108 -5.66 0.33 15.11
C LEU A 108 -5.43 -0.12 16.57
N GLY A 109 -4.27 0.20 17.17
CA GLY A 109 -3.93 -0.22 18.53
C GLY A 109 -3.66 -1.73 18.66
N ARG A 110 -3.21 -2.37 17.58
CA ARG A 110 -2.84 -3.80 17.52
C ARG A 110 -1.34 -3.96 17.37
N GLU A 111 -0.55 -3.22 18.16
CA GLU A 111 0.89 -3.08 18.00
C GLU A 111 1.64 -4.40 18.21
N ARG A 112 1.15 -5.28 19.08
CA ARG A 112 1.76 -6.63 19.26
C ARG A 112 1.63 -7.47 17.99
N GLU A 113 0.49 -7.41 17.32
CA GLU A 113 0.26 -8.09 16.05
C GLU A 113 1.07 -7.46 14.93
N ALA A 114 1.14 -6.12 14.91
CA ALA A 114 2.00 -5.38 13.98
C ALA A 114 3.47 -5.78 14.12
N LEU A 115 4.00 -5.82 15.35
CA LEU A 115 5.38 -6.19 15.63
C LEU A 115 5.64 -7.66 15.29
N SER A 116 4.71 -8.54 15.62
CA SER A 116 4.77 -9.96 15.22
C SER A 116 4.93 -10.09 13.71
N LEU A 117 4.04 -9.46 12.93
CA LEU A 117 4.06 -9.49 11.48
C LEU A 117 5.36 -8.91 10.90
N ALA A 118 5.80 -7.74 11.42
CA ALA A 118 7.00 -7.07 10.93
C ALA A 118 8.28 -7.91 11.19
N LEU A 119 8.40 -8.52 12.36
CA LEU A 119 9.54 -9.39 12.69
C LEU A 119 9.52 -10.69 11.87
N SER A 120 8.33 -11.27 11.65
CA SER A 120 8.18 -12.45 10.78
C SER A 120 8.56 -12.14 9.32
N ALA A 121 8.18 -10.97 8.80
CA ALA A 121 8.57 -10.52 7.46
C ALA A 121 10.06 -10.19 7.35
N LEU A 122 10.67 -9.59 8.38
CA LEU A 122 12.09 -9.26 8.39
C LEU A 122 12.99 -10.50 8.50
N ALA A 123 12.57 -11.52 9.24
CA ALA A 123 13.41 -12.66 9.61
C ALA A 123 14.13 -13.36 8.43
N PRO A 124 13.50 -13.64 7.28
CA PRO A 124 14.15 -14.25 6.12
C PRO A 124 15.29 -13.41 5.52
N HIS A 125 15.23 -12.08 5.67
CA HIS A 125 16.21 -11.14 5.10
C HIS A 125 17.46 -10.97 5.97
N LEU A 126 17.46 -11.49 7.19
CA LEU A 126 18.58 -11.32 8.10
C LEU A 126 19.75 -12.24 7.73
N PRO A 127 21.00 -11.76 7.73
CA PRO A 127 22.17 -12.61 7.49
C PRO A 127 22.43 -13.61 8.63
N ARG A 128 21.84 -13.37 9.81
CA ARG A 128 21.92 -14.22 11.02
C ARG A 128 20.70 -13.98 11.91
N TYR A 129 20.44 -14.88 12.84
CA TYR A 129 19.30 -14.82 13.79
C TYR A 129 17.90 -14.97 13.18
N GLN A 130 17.78 -15.44 11.95
CA GLN A 130 16.50 -15.68 11.25
C GLN A 130 15.52 -16.48 12.13
N ARG A 131 15.95 -17.64 12.64
CA ARG A 131 15.15 -18.49 13.52
C ARG A 131 14.76 -17.77 14.82
N SER A 132 15.71 -17.10 15.46
CA SER A 132 15.46 -16.42 16.73
C SER A 132 14.44 -15.28 16.57
N VAL A 133 14.64 -14.42 15.57
CA VAL A 133 13.74 -13.30 15.28
C VAL A 133 12.35 -13.81 14.86
N GLY A 134 12.29 -14.84 14.01
CA GLY A 134 11.02 -15.49 13.66
C GLY A 134 10.28 -16.03 14.89
N ASN A 135 10.98 -16.71 15.81
CA ASN A 135 10.40 -17.24 17.04
C ASN A 135 9.90 -16.12 17.98
N TYR A 136 10.67 -15.04 18.15
CA TYR A 136 10.23 -13.89 18.95
C TYR A 136 9.05 -13.16 18.32
N GLY A 137 8.99 -13.08 16.99
CA GLY A 137 7.82 -12.56 16.26
C GLY A 137 6.57 -13.37 16.57
N SER A 138 6.64 -14.69 16.43
CA SER A 138 5.50 -15.59 16.70
C SER A 138 5.04 -15.60 18.16
N SER A 139 5.93 -15.40 19.14
CA SER A 139 5.55 -15.40 20.56
C SER A 139 4.83 -14.12 21.02
N LEU A 140 4.73 -13.10 20.18
CA LEU A 140 4.04 -11.85 20.53
C LEU A 140 2.51 -11.99 20.50
N THR A 141 2.00 -12.93 19.71
CA THR A 141 0.57 -13.16 19.45
C THR A 141 0.08 -14.53 19.89
N GLY A 142 0.97 -15.36 20.47
CA GLY A 142 0.66 -16.65 21.08
C GLY A 142 0.52 -16.61 22.59
#